data_AF-A0A4D4JUT4-F1
#
_entry.id   AF-A0A4D4JUT4-F1
#
_cell.length_a   1.000
_cell.length_b   1.000
_cell.length_c   1.000
_cell.angle_alpha   90.00
_cell.angle_beta   90.00
_cell.angle_gamma   90.00
#
_symmetry.space_group_name_H-M   'P 1'
#
loop_
_entity.id
_entity.type
_entity.pdbx_description
1 polymer ?
#
loop_
_entity_poly.entity_id
_entity_poly.type
_entity_poly.pdbx_seq_one_letter_code
_entity_poly.pdbx_strand_id
1 'polypeptide(L)'
;MKVTLRDYQQAAFDKARDAVRNGARRILICAPTGGGKTVLASALMEMVKEKGNRASFVVDRLSLIQQTSDTFDRYGLDHGVIQGGHERWRPALPLQICSVQTLGRRRWPDTSVDVFDEAHVLHTTHKKRMEEKASIVIGLTATPFTKGLGKWFDVVINVTTTRALIDDGWLSPYRIFSCAEPDMSGVTVKSTGEWDEREASGKALEVVGDVVAEYLKHGENRKFICSAVDTAHVEELQRQFLSAGINVATYTYKDSEDDRADTTNEFKKPDSAIRGLITVTAASRGFDIPDVSCVIMARPLRKSLAEHIQLFGRGLRISPETGKQNCIVLDHSGNCARFFEECESFFDFGAGELDDGKKREKPKKKEKKELEPVKCPECRALHKPQPSCPCCGHEYPARVSVQHVPGTLKELIAGGHRKELSASLWPQVCGYVLERREGEAARKQALAIYKNMTGAWPMGDFDPAKAIPPCSEVRSRIRSEQIRFANRRPSAGGAQMGASA
;
A
#
# COMPACT_ATOMS: atom_id res chain seq x y z
N MET A 1 25.07 -18.93 -21.47
CA MET A 1 25.90 -17.72 -21.19
C MET A 1 26.25 -17.70 -19.71
N LYS A 2 27.45 -17.26 -19.32
CA LYS A 2 27.76 -17.05 -17.89
C LYS A 2 26.84 -15.96 -17.31
N VAL A 3 26.48 -16.07 -16.04
CA VAL A 3 25.62 -15.07 -15.40
C VAL A 3 26.44 -13.79 -15.19
N THR A 4 26.00 -12.68 -15.78
CA THR A 4 26.64 -11.36 -15.56
C THR A 4 25.72 -10.50 -14.72
N LEU A 5 26.20 -10.10 -13.55
CA LEU A 5 25.47 -9.22 -12.64
C LEU A 5 25.70 -7.76 -12.99
N ARG A 6 24.65 -6.94 -12.85
CA ARG A 6 24.78 -5.46 -12.85
C ARG A 6 25.40 -5.00 -11.54
N ASP A 7 25.94 -3.79 -11.50
CA ASP A 7 26.64 -3.24 -10.33
C ASP A 7 25.82 -3.33 -9.03
N TYR A 8 24.54 -2.94 -9.08
CA TYR A 8 23.66 -3.02 -7.91
C TYR A 8 23.37 -4.47 -7.48
N GLN A 9 23.34 -5.42 -8.42
CA GLN A 9 23.16 -6.84 -8.13
C GLN A 9 24.43 -7.45 -7.55
N GLN A 10 25.60 -7.06 -8.09
CA GLN A 10 26.91 -7.47 -7.60
C GLN A 10 27.13 -6.96 -6.16
N ALA A 11 26.81 -5.69 -5.88
CA ALA A 11 26.90 -5.14 -4.53
C ALA A 11 26.02 -5.90 -3.52
N ALA A 12 24.81 -6.31 -3.92
CA ALA A 12 23.93 -7.11 -3.07
C ALA A 12 24.46 -8.53 -2.87
N PHE A 13 25.01 -9.13 -3.92
CA PHE A 13 25.64 -10.45 -3.89
C PHE A 13 26.83 -10.47 -2.93
N ASP A 14 27.70 -9.45 -2.98
CA ASP A 14 28.86 -9.34 -2.11
C ASP A 14 28.46 -9.09 -0.65
N LYS A 15 27.45 -8.24 -0.40
CA LYS A 15 26.86 -8.08 0.96
C LYS A 15 26.34 -9.41 1.51
N ALA A 16 25.68 -10.23 0.69
CA ALA A 16 25.19 -11.54 1.13
C ALA A 16 26.35 -12.49 1.48
N ARG A 17 27.44 -12.47 0.70
CA ARG A 17 28.64 -13.24 0.99
C ARG A 17 29.32 -12.79 2.28
N ASP A 18 29.42 -11.48 2.50
CA ASP A 18 30.02 -10.92 3.71
C ASP A 18 29.18 -11.22 4.94
N ALA A 19 27.84 -11.18 4.85
CA ALA A 19 26.97 -11.64 5.92
C ALA A 19 27.23 -13.11 6.29
N VAL A 20 27.37 -13.99 5.30
CA VAL A 20 27.73 -15.40 5.53
C VAL A 20 29.10 -15.54 6.20
N ARG A 21 30.10 -14.78 5.75
CA ARG A 21 31.44 -14.75 6.36
C ARG A 21 31.40 -14.29 7.82
N ASN A 22 30.52 -13.34 8.13
CA ASN A 22 30.30 -12.82 9.48
C ASN A 22 29.39 -13.71 10.34
N GLY A 23 29.08 -14.93 9.88
CA GLY A 23 28.38 -15.95 10.67
C GLY A 23 26.87 -16.01 10.46
N ALA A 24 26.28 -15.14 9.64
CA ALA A 24 24.87 -15.29 9.27
C ALA A 24 24.66 -16.61 8.50
N ARG A 25 23.55 -17.29 8.78
CA ARG A 25 23.18 -18.54 8.09
C ARG A 25 21.89 -18.39 7.31
N ARG A 26 21.08 -17.37 7.60
CA ARG A 26 19.75 -17.18 7.00
C ARG A 26 19.63 -15.73 6.52
N ILE A 27 19.85 -15.53 5.23
CA ILE A 27 19.89 -14.21 4.60
C ILE A 27 18.60 -14.01 3.80
N LEU A 28 17.89 -12.92 4.01
CA LEU A 28 16.79 -12.51 3.16
C LEU A 28 17.28 -11.43 2.19
N ILE A 29 17.18 -11.69 0.89
CA ILE A 29 17.47 -10.71 -0.15
C ILE A 29 16.15 -10.16 -0.68
N CYS A 30 15.95 -8.86 -0.46
CA CYS A 30 14.81 -8.10 -0.97
C CYS A 30 15.18 -7.47 -2.32
N ALA A 31 14.53 -7.95 -3.39
CA ALA A 31 14.74 -7.46 -4.75
C ALA A 31 13.40 -6.98 -5.32
N PRO A 32 13.23 -5.67 -5.65
CA PRO A 32 12.01 -5.17 -6.26
C PRO A 32 11.60 -5.96 -7.51
N THR A 33 10.31 -5.95 -7.85
CA THR A 33 9.84 -6.56 -9.11
C THR A 33 10.60 -5.96 -10.30
N GLY A 34 11.23 -6.82 -11.11
CA GLY A 34 12.11 -6.39 -12.21
C GLY A 34 13.56 -6.10 -11.82
N GLY A 35 13.93 -6.14 -10.53
CA GLY A 35 15.31 -5.98 -10.03
C GLY A 35 16.26 -7.15 -10.35
N GLY A 36 15.77 -8.19 -11.05
CA GLY A 36 16.57 -9.33 -11.49
C GLY A 36 16.80 -10.40 -10.41
N LYS A 37 15.79 -10.66 -9.58
CA LYS A 37 15.80 -11.74 -8.56
C LYS A 37 16.28 -13.08 -9.12
N THR A 38 15.79 -13.47 -10.31
CA THR A 38 16.18 -14.72 -10.96
C THR A 38 17.63 -14.71 -11.44
N VAL A 39 18.15 -13.56 -11.90
CA VAL A 39 19.57 -13.43 -12.28
C VAL A 39 20.46 -13.62 -11.06
N LEU A 40 20.10 -12.98 -9.94
CA LEU A 40 20.82 -13.12 -8.68
C LEU A 40 20.78 -14.56 -8.15
N ALA A 41 19.62 -15.22 -8.25
CA ALA A 41 19.48 -16.64 -7.95
C ALA A 41 20.42 -17.49 -8.80
N SER A 42 20.44 -17.30 -10.12
CA SER A 42 21.31 -18.04 -11.03
C SER A 42 22.79 -17.83 -10.70
N ALA A 43 23.22 -16.60 -10.39
CA ALA A 43 24.60 -16.33 -9.96
C ALA A 43 24.96 -17.02 -8.65
N LEU A 44 24.04 -17.08 -7.69
CA LEU A 44 24.24 -17.81 -6.43
C LEU A 44 24.41 -19.31 -6.69
N MET A 45 23.55 -19.89 -7.53
CA MET A 45 23.59 -21.31 -7.87
C MET A 45 24.86 -21.66 -8.67
N GLU A 46 25.27 -20.81 -9.61
CA GLU A 46 26.54 -20.94 -10.35
C GLU A 46 27.73 -20.95 -9.40
N MET A 47 27.83 -19.97 -8.49
CA MET A 47 28.91 -19.89 -7.51
C MET A 47 28.97 -21.13 -6.60
N VAL A 48 27.82 -21.65 -6.15
CA VAL A 48 27.81 -22.86 -5.30
C VAL A 48 28.31 -24.07 -6.07
N LYS A 49 27.88 -24.23 -7.33
CA LYS A 49 28.34 -25.29 -8.23
C LYS A 49 29.85 -25.20 -8.50
N GLU A 50 30.37 -24.01 -8.80
CA GLU A 50 31.80 -23.78 -9.08
C GLU A 50 32.68 -24.13 -7.87
N LYS A 51 32.15 -23.99 -6.65
CA LYS A 51 32.83 -24.42 -5.40
C LYS A 51 32.71 -25.92 -5.11
N GLY A 52 32.15 -26.71 -6.03
CA GLY A 52 31.95 -28.15 -5.86
C GLY A 52 30.84 -28.53 -4.88
N ASN A 53 29.99 -27.56 -4.50
CA ASN A 53 28.94 -27.75 -3.51
C ASN A 53 27.58 -28.03 -4.16
N ARG A 54 26.64 -28.54 -3.37
CA ARG A 54 25.26 -28.83 -3.78
C ARG A 54 24.32 -27.74 -3.29
N ALA A 55 23.35 -27.36 -4.12
CA ALA A 55 22.32 -26.37 -3.78
C ALA A 55 20.92 -26.79 -4.21
N SER A 56 19.92 -26.36 -3.45
CA SER A 56 18.52 -26.44 -3.85
C SER A 56 17.94 -25.05 -4.11
N PHE A 57 17.09 -24.93 -5.12
CA PHE A 57 16.26 -23.76 -5.40
C PHE A 57 14.80 -24.18 -5.23
N VAL A 58 14.15 -23.67 -4.19
CA VAL A 58 12.82 -24.09 -3.76
C VAL A 58 11.80 -23.05 -4.17
N VAL A 59 10.75 -23.51 -4.84
CA VAL A 59 9.61 -22.68 -5.26
C VAL A 59 8.32 -23.16 -4.60
N ASP A 60 7.39 -22.22 -4.41
CA ASP A 60 6.10 -22.43 -3.75
C ASP A 60 5.02 -23.00 -4.70
N ARG A 61 5.18 -22.83 -6.01
CA ARG A 61 4.18 -23.21 -7.02
C ARG A 61 4.80 -24.04 -8.14
N LEU A 62 4.09 -25.08 -8.55
CA LEU A 62 4.49 -25.93 -9.69
C LEU A 62 4.67 -25.12 -10.97
N SER A 63 3.86 -24.08 -11.14
CA SER A 63 3.94 -23.15 -12.26
C SER A 63 5.29 -22.45 -12.42
N LEU A 64 6.05 -22.29 -11.33
CA LEU A 64 7.36 -21.64 -11.33
C LEU A 64 8.51 -22.62 -11.57
N ILE A 65 8.27 -23.93 -11.48
CA ILE A 65 9.31 -24.96 -11.68
C ILE A 65 9.85 -24.89 -13.10
N GLN A 66 8.97 -24.99 -14.11
CA GLN A 66 9.39 -24.95 -15.50
C GLN A 66 10.07 -23.62 -15.85
N GLN A 67 9.49 -22.49 -15.41
CA GLN A 67 10.07 -21.17 -15.64
C GLN A 67 11.49 -21.02 -15.06
N THR A 68 11.71 -21.59 -13.87
CA THR A 68 13.03 -21.59 -13.23
C THR A 68 13.98 -22.52 -13.99
N SER A 69 13.51 -23.71 -14.41
CA SER A 69 14.28 -24.66 -15.23
C SER A 69 14.75 -24.01 -16.52
N ASP A 70 13.84 -23.40 -17.28
CA ASP A 70 14.15 -22.71 -18.54
C ASP A 70 15.17 -21.58 -18.32
N THR A 71 15.09 -20.89 -17.18
CA THR A 71 16.06 -19.84 -16.85
C THR A 71 17.43 -20.42 -16.52
N PHE A 72 17.49 -21.52 -15.78
CA PHE A 72 18.75 -22.21 -15.50
C PHE A 72 19.38 -22.74 -16.79
N ASP A 73 18.58 -23.28 -17.72
CA ASP A 73 19.06 -23.74 -19.03
C ASP A 73 19.64 -22.59 -19.87
N ARG A 74 18.98 -21.42 -19.91
CA ARG A 74 19.52 -20.21 -20.58
C ARG A 74 20.89 -19.80 -20.05
N TYR A 75 21.11 -19.95 -18.75
CA TYR A 75 22.39 -19.69 -18.10
C TYR A 75 23.37 -20.89 -18.12
N GLY A 76 23.00 -22.01 -18.74
CA GLY A 76 23.85 -23.21 -18.79
C GLY A 76 24.02 -23.93 -17.45
N LEU A 77 23.10 -23.71 -16.51
CA LEU A 77 23.11 -24.33 -15.20
C LEU A 77 22.40 -25.68 -15.24
N ASP A 78 23.14 -26.74 -15.59
CA ASP A 78 22.56 -28.09 -15.56
C ASP A 78 22.12 -28.49 -14.15
N HIS A 79 20.89 -29.01 -14.05
CA HIS A 79 20.16 -29.20 -12.81
C HIS A 79 19.16 -30.36 -12.90
N GLY A 80 18.81 -30.93 -11.74
CA GLY A 80 17.70 -31.87 -11.58
C GLY A 80 16.44 -31.16 -11.06
N VAL A 81 15.29 -31.81 -11.24
CA VAL A 81 14.01 -31.30 -10.72
C VAL A 81 13.40 -32.30 -9.74
N ILE A 82 13.11 -31.83 -8.53
CA ILE A 82 12.40 -32.56 -7.47
C ILE A 82 10.94 -32.11 -7.45
N GLN A 83 10.15 -32.75 -8.31
CA GLN A 83 8.70 -32.64 -8.41
C GLN A 83 8.13 -34.03 -8.72
N GLY A 84 6.89 -34.30 -8.31
CA GLY A 84 6.20 -35.54 -8.70
C GLY A 84 6.03 -35.65 -10.22
N GLY A 85 6.50 -36.76 -10.80
CA GLY A 85 6.29 -37.08 -12.23
C GLY A 85 7.06 -36.21 -13.23
N HIS A 86 8.02 -35.39 -12.79
CA HIS A 86 8.75 -34.50 -13.69
C HIS A 86 9.80 -35.27 -14.53
N GLU A 87 9.83 -35.03 -15.83
CA GLU A 87 10.74 -35.70 -16.78
C GLU A 87 12.23 -35.51 -16.43
N ARG A 88 12.59 -34.32 -15.94
CA ARG A 88 13.95 -33.97 -15.49
C ARG A 88 14.29 -34.46 -14.08
N TRP A 89 13.79 -35.62 -13.67
CA TRP A 89 14.16 -36.24 -12.39
C TRP A 89 15.62 -36.72 -12.42
N ARG A 90 16.54 -35.88 -11.93
CA ARG A 90 18.00 -36.13 -11.90
C ARG A 90 18.60 -35.78 -10.54
N PRO A 91 18.29 -36.54 -9.47
CA PRO A 91 18.67 -36.18 -8.10
C PRO A 91 20.20 -36.23 -7.84
N ALA A 92 20.97 -36.87 -8.71
CA ALA A 92 22.43 -36.93 -8.61
C ALA A 92 23.10 -35.57 -8.89
N LEU A 93 22.47 -34.70 -9.69
CA LEU A 93 23.04 -33.41 -10.07
C LEU A 93 23.23 -32.48 -8.86
N PRO A 94 24.26 -31.62 -8.88
CA PRO A 94 24.59 -30.75 -7.73
C PRO A 94 23.55 -29.66 -7.50
N LEU A 95 22.88 -29.20 -8.55
CA LEU A 95 21.82 -28.19 -8.49
C LEU A 95 20.46 -28.89 -8.62
N GLN A 96 19.54 -28.57 -7.73
CA GLN A 96 18.18 -29.10 -7.72
C GLN A 96 17.16 -27.96 -7.69
N ILE A 97 16.16 -28.00 -8.58
CA ILE A 97 14.95 -27.17 -8.47
C ILE A 97 13.88 -28.00 -7.79
N CYS A 98 13.25 -27.48 -6.75
CA CYS A 98 12.39 -28.26 -5.87
C CYS A 98 11.03 -27.59 -5.65
N SER A 99 9.96 -28.37 -5.73
CA SER A 99 8.66 -27.96 -5.20
C SER A 99 8.62 -28.15 -3.68
N VAL A 100 8.25 -27.10 -2.94
CA VAL A 100 8.11 -27.19 -1.47
C VAL A 100 7.12 -28.28 -1.03
N GLN A 101 6.04 -28.51 -1.79
CA GLN A 101 5.05 -29.54 -1.51
C GLN A 101 5.65 -30.94 -1.65
N THR A 102 6.50 -31.13 -2.66
CA THR A 102 7.20 -32.41 -2.88
C THR A 102 8.22 -32.65 -1.76
N LEU A 103 8.97 -31.63 -1.35
CA LEU A 103 9.88 -31.70 -0.21
C LEU A 103 9.17 -31.94 1.13
N GLY A 104 7.90 -31.56 1.27
CA GLY A 104 7.10 -31.88 2.45
C GLY A 104 6.75 -33.38 2.59
N ARG A 105 6.89 -34.15 1.50
CA ARG A 105 6.54 -35.58 1.43
C ARG A 105 7.75 -36.48 1.16
N ARG A 106 8.86 -35.92 0.71
CA ARG A 106 10.10 -36.61 0.34
C ARG A 106 11.27 -36.07 1.15
N ARG A 107 12.40 -36.78 1.13
CA ARG A 107 13.63 -36.30 1.77
C ARG A 107 14.13 -35.03 1.08
N TRP A 108 14.55 -34.05 1.88
CA TRP A 108 15.26 -32.86 1.39
C TRP A 108 16.66 -33.26 0.85
N PRO A 109 17.08 -32.79 -0.34
CA PRO A 109 18.38 -33.15 -0.90
C PRO A 109 19.53 -32.65 -0.02
N ASP A 110 20.58 -33.45 0.13
CA ASP A 110 21.76 -33.01 0.88
C ASP A 110 22.47 -31.87 0.13
N THR A 111 22.37 -30.67 0.71
CA THR A 111 22.67 -29.39 0.09
C THR A 111 23.26 -28.46 1.12
N SER A 112 24.32 -27.75 0.72
CA SER A 112 25.02 -26.77 1.55
C SER A 112 24.34 -25.39 1.53
N VAL A 113 23.57 -25.12 0.48
CA VAL A 113 22.84 -23.86 0.27
C VAL A 113 21.43 -24.17 -0.20
N ASP A 114 20.45 -23.57 0.45
CA ASP A 114 19.04 -23.63 0.07
C ASP A 114 18.54 -22.23 -0.28
N VAL A 115 18.10 -22.03 -1.51
CA VAL A 115 17.53 -20.77 -2.00
C VAL A 115 16.01 -20.90 -2.01
N PHE A 116 15.30 -20.03 -1.30
CA PHE A 116 13.83 -20.02 -1.24
C PHE A 116 13.30 -18.85 -2.06
N ASP A 117 12.59 -19.11 -3.16
CA ASP A 117 11.86 -18.06 -3.86
C ASP A 117 10.55 -17.72 -3.14
N GLU A 118 10.09 -16.49 -3.34
CA GLU A 118 8.96 -15.90 -2.63
C GLU A 118 8.99 -16.14 -1.12
N ALA A 119 10.16 -15.94 -0.52
CA ALA A 119 10.44 -16.19 0.89
C ALA A 119 9.58 -15.38 1.88
N HIS A 120 8.74 -14.47 1.39
CA HIS A 120 7.65 -13.89 2.18
C HIS A 120 6.57 -14.93 2.54
N VAL A 121 6.49 -16.07 1.85
CA VAL A 121 5.64 -17.22 2.17
C VAL A 121 6.51 -18.38 2.67
N LEU A 122 6.55 -18.57 4.00
CA LEU A 122 7.26 -19.70 4.62
C LEU A 122 6.31 -20.81 5.06
N HIS A 123 6.29 -21.91 4.31
CA HIS A 123 5.60 -23.15 4.68
C HIS A 123 6.27 -23.86 5.85
N THR A 124 5.54 -24.77 6.51
CA THR A 124 6.07 -25.63 7.57
C THR A 124 7.32 -26.39 7.14
N THR A 125 7.40 -26.82 5.86
CA THR A 125 8.57 -27.50 5.30
C THR A 125 9.81 -26.59 5.29
N HIS A 126 9.69 -25.32 4.88
CA HIS A 126 10.79 -24.36 4.93
C HIS A 126 11.28 -24.18 6.37
N LYS A 127 10.35 -23.97 7.30
CA LYS A 127 10.63 -23.73 8.71
C LYS A 127 11.41 -24.89 9.35
N LYS A 128 10.97 -26.13 9.13
CA LYS A 128 11.67 -27.34 9.59
C LYS A 128 13.09 -27.41 9.03
N ARG A 129 13.27 -27.18 7.73
CA ARG A 129 14.59 -27.16 7.10
C ARG A 129 15.52 -26.10 7.70
N MET A 130 15.00 -24.90 7.97
CA MET A 130 15.76 -23.83 8.60
C MET A 130 16.18 -24.20 10.02
N GLU A 131 15.33 -24.89 10.79
CA GLU A 131 15.59 -25.36 12.16
C GLU A 131 16.70 -26.43 12.23
N GLU A 132 16.84 -27.27 11.20
CA GLU A 132 17.93 -28.26 11.09
C GLU A 132 19.32 -27.61 11.07
N LYS A 133 19.42 -26.36 10.61
CA LYS A 133 20.69 -25.59 10.49
C LYS A 133 21.78 -26.32 9.68
N ALA A 134 21.39 -27.22 8.77
CA ALA A 134 22.30 -28.01 7.95
C ALA A 134 22.86 -27.25 6.73
N SER A 135 22.25 -26.13 6.36
CA SER A 135 22.58 -25.34 5.16
C SER A 135 22.56 -23.84 5.44
N ILE A 136 23.20 -23.07 4.56
CA ILE A 136 22.97 -21.64 4.45
C ILE A 136 21.67 -21.43 3.67
N VAL A 137 20.75 -20.64 4.23
CA VAL A 137 19.46 -20.34 3.61
C VAL A 137 19.49 -18.93 3.04
N ILE A 138 19.14 -18.79 1.76
CA ILE A 138 18.98 -17.52 1.08
C ILE A 138 17.52 -17.38 0.64
N GLY A 139 16.75 -16.54 1.32
CA GLY A 139 15.41 -16.19 0.89
C GLY A 139 15.43 -15.08 -0.15
N LEU A 140 14.64 -15.19 -1.21
CA LEU A 140 14.46 -14.17 -2.22
C LEU A 140 13.01 -13.68 -2.20
N THR A 141 12.78 -12.38 -2.16
CA THR A 141 11.43 -11.82 -2.19
C THR A 141 11.41 -10.40 -2.71
N ALA A 142 10.30 -9.98 -3.34
CA ALA A 142 10.05 -8.58 -3.64
C ALA A 142 9.29 -7.85 -2.52
N THR A 143 8.69 -8.60 -1.60
CA THR A 143 7.70 -8.07 -0.65
C THR A 143 7.89 -8.69 0.74
N PRO A 144 8.87 -8.24 1.54
CA PRO A 144 9.22 -8.85 2.84
C PRO A 144 8.31 -8.39 4.00
N PHE A 145 7.00 -8.22 3.74
CA PHE A 145 6.06 -7.63 4.71
C PHE A 145 5.38 -8.66 5.63
N THR A 146 5.70 -9.94 5.48
CA THR A 146 5.09 -11.00 6.28
C THR A 146 5.49 -10.88 7.74
N LYS A 147 4.50 -10.84 8.63
CA LYS A 147 4.72 -10.77 10.08
C LYS A 147 5.53 -11.98 10.57
N GLY A 148 6.49 -11.72 11.46
CA GLY A 148 7.37 -12.74 12.03
C GLY A 148 8.47 -13.24 11.10
N LEU A 149 8.68 -12.63 9.92
CA LEU A 149 9.75 -13.03 9.00
C LEU A 149 11.15 -12.86 9.61
N GLY A 150 11.33 -11.88 10.50
CA GLY A 150 12.56 -11.65 11.26
C GLY A 150 12.88 -12.71 12.31
N LYS A 151 11.95 -13.65 12.58
CA LYS A 151 12.25 -14.84 13.39
C LYS A 151 13.03 -15.90 12.61
N TRP A 152 12.97 -15.83 11.27
CA TRP A 152 13.50 -16.84 10.38
C TRP A 152 14.77 -16.38 9.68
N PHE A 153 14.93 -15.09 9.41
CA PHE A 153 16.11 -14.55 8.74
C PHE A 153 16.93 -13.67 9.69
N ASP A 154 18.25 -13.89 9.68
CA ASP A 154 19.22 -13.19 10.52
C ASP A 154 19.47 -11.76 10.02
N VAL A 155 19.45 -11.58 8.69
CA VAL A 155 19.72 -10.31 8.03
C VAL A 155 18.80 -10.11 6.83
N VAL A 156 18.47 -8.85 6.53
CA VAL A 156 17.81 -8.44 5.30
C VAL A 156 18.73 -7.56 4.47
N ILE A 157 18.85 -7.85 3.19
CA ILE A 157 19.68 -7.13 2.24
C ILE A 157 18.78 -6.64 1.11
N ASN A 158 18.69 -5.32 0.95
CA ASN A 158 18.07 -4.74 -0.24
C ASN A 158 19.05 -4.81 -1.40
N VAL A 159 18.60 -5.36 -2.53
CA VAL A 159 19.38 -5.35 -3.77
C VAL A 159 19.53 -3.92 -4.27
N THR A 160 18.41 -3.22 -4.34
CA THR A 160 18.27 -1.80 -4.67
C THR A 160 16.84 -1.38 -4.32
N THR A 161 16.49 -0.12 -4.53
CA THR A 161 15.13 0.39 -4.31
C THR A 161 14.37 0.52 -5.64
N THR A 162 13.04 0.49 -5.59
CA THR A 162 12.22 0.69 -6.81
C THR A 162 12.50 2.06 -7.43
N ARG A 163 12.68 3.10 -6.59
CA ARG A 163 12.99 4.45 -7.06
C ARG A 163 14.31 4.50 -7.81
N ALA A 164 15.39 3.94 -7.24
CA ALA A 164 16.69 3.89 -7.89
C ALA A 164 16.62 3.17 -9.25
N LEU A 165 15.87 2.05 -9.33
CA LEU A 165 15.68 1.37 -10.61
C LEU A 165 14.93 2.20 -11.64
N ILE A 166 13.96 3.03 -11.23
CA ILE A 166 13.26 3.94 -12.15
C ILE A 166 14.21 5.05 -12.61
N ASP A 167 14.93 5.68 -11.66
CA ASP A 167 15.83 6.79 -11.94
C ASP A 167 17.01 6.37 -12.85
N ASP A 168 17.52 5.15 -12.66
CA ASP A 168 18.57 4.55 -13.49
C ASP A 168 18.05 3.98 -14.84
N GLY A 169 16.73 4.07 -15.10
CA GLY A 169 16.12 3.59 -16.35
C GLY A 169 15.99 2.06 -16.46
N TRP A 170 16.15 1.32 -15.36
CA TRP A 170 15.94 -0.13 -15.31
C TRP A 170 14.47 -0.53 -15.12
N LEU A 171 13.66 0.38 -14.57
CA LEU A 171 12.20 0.30 -14.50
C LEU A 171 11.57 1.53 -15.17
N SER A 172 10.38 1.32 -15.68
CA SER A 172 9.54 2.34 -16.29
C SER A 172 8.97 3.27 -15.20
N PRO A 173 8.94 4.60 -15.43
CA PRO A 173 8.17 5.52 -14.60
C PRO A 173 6.67 5.19 -14.71
N TYR A 174 5.86 5.72 -13.78
CA TYR A 174 4.44 5.43 -13.72
C TYR A 174 3.57 6.65 -13.41
N ARG A 175 2.30 6.58 -13.82
CA ARG A 175 1.24 7.55 -13.51
C ARG A 175 0.05 6.81 -12.92
N ILE A 176 -0.46 7.27 -11.79
CA ILE A 176 -1.60 6.64 -11.10
C ILE A 176 -2.82 7.51 -11.31
N PHE A 177 -3.94 6.92 -11.72
CA PHE A 177 -5.25 7.54 -11.77
C PHE A 177 -6.16 6.84 -10.76
N SER A 178 -6.59 7.59 -9.74
CA SER A 178 -7.55 7.09 -8.75
C SER A 178 -8.97 7.33 -9.30
N CYS A 179 -9.70 6.26 -9.55
CA CYS A 179 -11.01 6.29 -10.20
C CYS A 179 -12.14 6.30 -9.14
N ALA A 180 -13.37 5.96 -9.52
CA ALA A 180 -14.45 5.72 -8.57
C ALA A 180 -14.11 4.48 -7.72
N GLU A 181 -14.28 4.62 -6.40
CA GLU A 181 -13.97 3.56 -5.44
C GLU A 181 -15.28 2.96 -4.91
N PRO A 182 -15.41 1.62 -4.82
CA PRO A 182 -16.57 1.01 -4.20
C PRO A 182 -16.61 1.35 -2.70
N ASP A 183 -17.81 1.66 -2.20
CA ASP A 183 -18.00 1.77 -0.75
C ASP A 183 -17.94 0.38 -0.12
N MET A 184 -16.85 0.13 0.60
CA MET A 184 -16.59 -1.12 1.32
C MET A 184 -17.17 -1.10 2.74
N SER A 185 -18.01 -0.12 3.10
CA SER A 185 -18.72 -0.09 4.38
C SER A 185 -19.63 -1.30 4.53
N GLY A 186 -19.58 -1.95 5.70
CA GLY A 186 -20.38 -3.13 6.01
C GLY A 186 -19.86 -4.47 5.44
N VAL A 187 -18.78 -4.48 4.65
CA VAL A 187 -18.21 -5.74 4.12
C VAL A 187 -17.44 -6.49 5.21
N THR A 188 -17.75 -7.77 5.38
CA THR A 188 -17.15 -8.68 6.34
C THR A 188 -15.64 -8.81 6.11
N VAL A 189 -14.87 -8.84 7.21
CA VAL A 189 -13.42 -9.05 7.17
C VAL A 189 -13.11 -10.49 7.61
N LYS A 190 -12.44 -11.25 6.74
CA LYS A 190 -11.99 -12.62 7.01
C LYS A 190 -10.86 -12.64 8.05
N SER A 191 -10.58 -13.82 8.60
CA SER A 191 -9.44 -14.05 9.51
C SER A 191 -8.08 -13.72 8.87
N THR A 192 -8.00 -13.75 7.53
CA THR A 192 -6.83 -13.29 6.75
C THR A 192 -6.60 -11.78 6.87
N GLY A 193 -7.59 -11.01 7.31
CA GLY A 193 -7.55 -9.56 7.40
C GLY A 193 -8.04 -8.83 6.14
N GLU A 194 -8.31 -9.58 5.06
CA GLU A 194 -8.92 -9.11 3.81
C GLU A 194 -10.45 -9.15 3.87
N TRP A 195 -11.11 -8.42 2.96
CA TRP A 195 -12.56 -8.46 2.82
C TRP A 195 -13.05 -9.81 2.30
N ASP A 196 -14.29 -10.17 2.65
CA ASP A 196 -14.95 -11.31 2.04
C ASP A 196 -15.14 -11.10 0.55
N GLU A 197 -14.70 -12.07 -0.25
CA GLU A 197 -14.66 -11.96 -1.71
C GLU A 197 -16.06 -11.88 -2.31
N ARG A 198 -17.05 -12.58 -1.75
CA ARG A 198 -18.42 -12.58 -2.30
C ARG A 198 -19.10 -11.25 -2.06
N GLU A 199 -19.01 -10.73 -0.84
CA GLU A 199 -19.56 -9.42 -0.50
C GLU A 199 -18.83 -8.29 -1.24
N ALA A 200 -17.51 -8.36 -1.33
CA ALA A 200 -16.70 -7.40 -2.09
C ALA A 200 -17.00 -7.45 -3.60
N SER A 201 -17.27 -8.63 -4.15
CA SER A 201 -17.63 -8.80 -5.56
C SER A 201 -18.97 -8.11 -5.85
N GLY A 202 -19.98 -8.28 -4.97
CA GLY A 202 -21.25 -7.56 -5.08
C GLY A 202 -21.08 -6.04 -5.13
N LYS A 203 -20.21 -5.47 -4.27
CA LYS A 203 -19.87 -4.04 -4.28
C LYS A 203 -19.07 -3.61 -5.50
N ALA A 204 -18.13 -4.43 -5.95
CA ALA A 204 -17.31 -4.14 -7.13
C ALA A 204 -18.15 -4.15 -8.42
N LEU A 205 -19.16 -5.03 -8.50
CA LEU A 205 -20.11 -5.11 -9.63
C LEU A 205 -20.84 -3.78 -9.89
N GLU A 206 -21.06 -2.95 -8.87
CA GLU A 206 -21.67 -1.62 -9.01
C GLU A 206 -20.78 -0.61 -9.76
N VAL A 207 -19.46 -0.83 -9.79
CA VAL A 207 -18.45 0.11 -10.35
C VAL A 207 -17.83 -0.40 -11.67
N VAL A 208 -18.22 -1.59 -12.15
CA VAL A 208 -17.57 -2.24 -13.31
C VAL A 208 -17.67 -1.43 -14.60
N GLY A 209 -18.82 -0.76 -14.82
CA GLY A 209 -19.02 0.11 -15.99
C GLY A 209 -17.98 1.21 -16.10
N ASP A 210 -17.45 1.69 -14.98
CA ASP A 210 -16.40 2.70 -14.96
C ASP A 210 -15.03 2.15 -15.33
N VAL A 211 -14.77 0.84 -15.14
CA VAL A 211 -13.46 0.23 -15.45
C VAL A 211 -13.12 0.34 -16.93
N VAL A 212 -14.07 -0.04 -17.79
CA VAL A 212 -13.86 0.02 -19.24
C VAL A 212 -13.81 1.47 -19.73
N ALA A 213 -14.67 2.34 -19.19
CA ALA A 213 -14.71 3.76 -19.54
C ALA A 213 -13.40 4.48 -19.17
N GLU A 214 -12.86 4.26 -17.97
CA GLU A 214 -11.60 4.86 -17.54
C GLU A 214 -10.40 4.27 -18.31
N TYR A 215 -10.44 2.98 -18.69
CA TYR A 215 -9.44 2.43 -19.62
C TYR A 215 -9.49 3.08 -21.00
N LEU A 216 -10.68 3.30 -21.57
CA LEU A 216 -10.81 4.00 -22.86
C LEU A 216 -10.31 5.45 -22.78
N LYS A 217 -10.50 6.10 -21.63
CA LYS A 217 -10.10 7.49 -21.41
C LYS A 217 -8.62 7.67 -21.10
N HIS A 218 -8.06 6.82 -20.25
CA HIS A 218 -6.72 6.97 -19.69
C HIS A 218 -5.75 5.85 -20.09
N GLY A 219 -6.27 4.69 -20.50
CA GLY A 219 -5.45 3.52 -20.83
C GLY A 219 -4.68 3.62 -22.14
N GLU A 220 -4.98 4.60 -23.01
CA GLU A 220 -4.24 4.89 -24.25
C GLU A 220 -4.07 3.65 -25.17
N ASN A 221 -5.07 2.75 -25.21
CA ASN A 221 -5.01 1.47 -25.93
C ASN A 221 -3.79 0.59 -25.60
N ARG A 222 -3.21 0.78 -24.40
CA ARG A 222 -2.05 0.04 -23.93
C ARG A 222 -2.40 -1.38 -23.55
N LYS A 223 -1.44 -2.26 -23.72
CA LYS A 223 -1.54 -3.64 -23.25
C LYS A 223 -1.64 -3.67 -21.72
N PHE A 224 -2.64 -4.37 -21.18
CA PHE A 224 -2.97 -4.26 -19.75
C PHE A 224 -3.17 -5.58 -19.02
N ILE A 225 -3.06 -5.50 -17.69
CA ILE A 225 -3.55 -6.54 -16.77
C ILE A 225 -4.62 -5.90 -15.90
N CYS A 226 -5.72 -6.61 -15.68
CA CYS A 226 -6.78 -6.21 -14.77
C CYS A 226 -6.92 -7.21 -13.62
N SER A 227 -6.82 -6.74 -12.37
CA SER A 227 -7.17 -7.56 -11.21
C SER A 227 -8.66 -7.44 -10.88
N ALA A 228 -9.31 -8.56 -10.66
CA ALA A 228 -10.72 -8.70 -10.32
C ALA A 228 -10.89 -9.36 -8.95
N VAL A 229 -12.09 -9.27 -8.37
CA VAL A 229 -12.35 -9.77 -7.00
C VAL A 229 -12.44 -11.30 -6.94
N ASP A 230 -13.17 -11.88 -7.88
CA ASP A 230 -13.41 -13.31 -8.02
C ASP A 230 -13.65 -13.66 -9.50
N THR A 231 -13.93 -14.92 -9.80
CA THR A 231 -14.14 -15.36 -11.18
C THR A 231 -15.41 -14.79 -11.81
N ALA A 232 -16.44 -14.49 -11.03
CA ALA A 232 -17.67 -13.90 -11.57
C ALA A 232 -17.40 -12.46 -12.05
N HIS A 233 -16.62 -11.69 -11.27
CA HIS A 233 -16.18 -10.37 -11.67
C HIS A 233 -15.21 -10.43 -12.88
N VAL A 234 -14.36 -11.45 -12.99
CA VAL A 234 -13.53 -11.67 -14.19
C VAL A 234 -14.40 -11.83 -15.44
N GLU A 235 -15.40 -12.70 -15.38
CA GLU A 235 -16.33 -12.99 -16.49
C GLU A 235 -17.10 -11.73 -16.91
N GLU A 236 -17.57 -10.94 -15.94
CA GLU A 236 -18.28 -9.68 -16.21
C GLU A 236 -17.38 -8.60 -16.82
N LEU A 237 -16.16 -8.41 -16.30
CA LEU A 237 -15.19 -7.49 -16.89
C LEU A 237 -14.85 -7.89 -18.33
N GLN A 238 -14.63 -9.19 -18.57
CA GLN A 238 -14.37 -9.71 -19.91
C GLN A 238 -15.51 -9.34 -20.86
N ARG A 239 -16.76 -9.60 -20.44
CA ARG A 239 -17.96 -9.28 -21.22
C ARG A 239 -18.00 -7.80 -21.59
N GLN A 240 -17.71 -6.89 -20.66
CA GLN A 240 -17.76 -5.45 -20.92
C GLN A 240 -16.64 -4.97 -21.83
N PHE A 241 -15.40 -5.43 -21.63
CA PHE A 241 -14.29 -5.10 -22.52
C PHE A 241 -14.54 -5.58 -23.96
N LEU A 242 -15.02 -6.83 -24.12
CA LEU A 242 -15.39 -7.36 -25.44
C LEU A 242 -16.53 -6.55 -26.07
N SER A 243 -17.54 -6.16 -25.28
CA SER A 243 -18.65 -5.31 -25.75
C SER A 243 -18.20 -3.92 -26.19
N ALA A 244 -17.10 -3.42 -25.61
CA ALA A 244 -16.44 -2.17 -26.01
C ALA A 244 -15.45 -2.35 -27.19
N GLY A 245 -15.38 -3.54 -27.79
CA GLY A 245 -14.48 -3.85 -28.91
C GLY A 245 -13.01 -4.07 -28.50
N ILE A 246 -12.73 -4.27 -27.21
CA ILE A 246 -11.39 -4.53 -26.70
C ILE A 246 -11.25 -6.04 -26.47
N ASN A 247 -10.41 -6.68 -27.27
CA ASN A 247 -10.18 -8.11 -27.13
C ASN A 247 -9.39 -8.41 -25.84
N VAL A 248 -9.95 -9.22 -24.95
CA VAL A 248 -9.35 -9.57 -23.66
C VAL A 248 -9.52 -11.06 -23.38
N ALA A 249 -8.59 -11.64 -22.65
CA ALA A 249 -8.66 -13.03 -22.21
C ALA A 249 -8.67 -13.15 -20.68
N THR A 250 -9.30 -14.20 -20.18
CA THR A 250 -9.31 -14.55 -18.76
C THR A 250 -8.05 -15.32 -18.40
N TYR A 251 -7.56 -15.12 -17.17
CA TYR A 251 -6.41 -15.85 -16.65
C TYR A 251 -6.67 -16.25 -15.20
N THR A 252 -7.31 -17.39 -15.01
CA THR A 252 -7.81 -17.88 -13.72
C THR A 252 -7.41 -19.35 -13.48
N TYR A 253 -7.86 -19.93 -12.37
CA TYR A 253 -7.66 -21.34 -12.08
C TYR A 253 -8.68 -22.25 -12.79
N LYS A 254 -9.74 -21.67 -13.38
CA LYS A 254 -10.74 -22.42 -14.16
C LYS A 254 -10.22 -22.78 -15.55
N ASP A 255 -9.26 -22.02 -16.06
CA ASP A 255 -8.63 -22.23 -17.37
C ASP A 255 -7.63 -23.40 -17.28
N SER A 256 -7.57 -24.23 -18.33
CA SER A 256 -6.64 -25.36 -18.36
C SER A 256 -5.17 -24.91 -18.37
N GLU A 257 -4.23 -25.82 -18.14
CA GLU A 257 -2.81 -25.47 -18.25
C GLU A 257 -2.43 -25.05 -19.68
N ASP A 258 -2.98 -25.76 -20.66
CA ASP A 258 -2.72 -25.55 -22.09
C ASP A 258 -3.33 -24.21 -22.56
N ASP A 259 -4.59 -23.93 -22.21
CA ASP A 259 -5.25 -22.66 -22.57
C ASP A 259 -4.50 -21.45 -21.98
N ARG A 260 -4.00 -21.58 -20.74
CA ARG A 260 -3.19 -20.53 -20.12
C ARG A 260 -1.84 -20.37 -20.80
N ALA A 261 -1.22 -21.46 -21.25
CA ALA A 261 0.03 -21.40 -21.98
C ALA A 261 -0.18 -20.70 -23.34
N ASP A 262 -1.22 -21.08 -24.08
CA ASP A 262 -1.57 -20.48 -25.38
C ASP A 262 -1.93 -19.00 -25.24
N THR A 263 -2.77 -18.65 -24.27
CA THR A 263 -3.11 -17.26 -23.95
C THR A 263 -1.87 -16.45 -23.60
N THR A 264 -0.95 -17.02 -22.81
CA THR A 264 0.31 -16.35 -22.45
C THR A 264 1.21 -16.17 -23.67
N ASN A 265 1.29 -17.16 -24.56
CA ASN A 265 2.12 -17.11 -25.77
C ASN A 265 1.58 -16.09 -26.77
N GLU A 266 0.27 -16.05 -27.00
CA GLU A 266 -0.38 -15.03 -27.82
C GLU A 266 -0.18 -13.64 -27.20
N PHE A 267 -0.48 -13.50 -25.90
CA PHE A 267 -0.33 -12.24 -25.19
C PHE A 267 1.13 -11.81 -24.99
N LYS A 268 2.15 -12.60 -25.35
CA LYS A 268 3.55 -12.13 -25.37
C LYS A 268 3.92 -11.41 -26.66
N LYS A 269 3.15 -11.61 -27.74
CA LYS A 269 3.46 -11.03 -29.05
C LYS A 269 3.32 -9.50 -29.01
N PRO A 270 4.22 -8.75 -29.65
CA PRO A 270 4.08 -7.30 -29.80
C PRO A 270 2.80 -6.90 -30.54
N ASP A 271 2.38 -7.71 -31.52
CA ASP A 271 1.17 -7.59 -32.33
C ASP A 271 0.00 -8.45 -31.83
N SER A 272 0.05 -8.85 -30.54
CA SER A 272 -0.97 -9.69 -29.89
C SER A 272 -2.39 -9.23 -30.21
N ALA A 273 -3.22 -10.18 -30.63
CA ALA A 273 -4.66 -9.93 -30.80
C ALA A 273 -5.34 -9.64 -29.45
N ILE A 274 -4.77 -10.12 -28.33
CA ILE A 274 -5.25 -9.90 -26.97
C ILE A 274 -4.67 -8.58 -26.45
N ARG A 275 -5.54 -7.64 -26.07
CA ARG A 275 -5.16 -6.33 -25.51
C ARG A 275 -5.01 -6.37 -24.00
N GLY A 276 -5.78 -7.20 -23.30
CA GLY A 276 -5.74 -7.28 -21.85
C GLY A 276 -5.95 -8.67 -21.29
N LEU A 277 -5.33 -8.95 -20.14
CA LEU A 277 -5.63 -10.14 -19.34
C LEU A 277 -6.34 -9.77 -18.05
N ILE A 278 -7.40 -10.51 -17.73
CA ILE A 278 -8.21 -10.29 -16.53
C ILE A 278 -8.01 -11.48 -15.58
N THR A 279 -7.61 -11.21 -14.34
CA THR A 279 -7.23 -12.24 -13.36
C THR A 279 -7.68 -11.87 -11.95
N VAL A 280 -7.80 -12.84 -11.05
CA VAL A 280 -8.19 -12.59 -9.64
C VAL A 280 -7.00 -12.19 -8.76
N THR A 281 -5.86 -12.82 -8.99
CA THR A 281 -4.62 -12.58 -8.22
C THR A 281 -3.54 -12.19 -9.19
N ALA A 282 -2.46 -11.56 -8.71
CA ALA A 282 -1.30 -11.27 -9.55
C ALA A 282 -0.91 -12.55 -10.32
N ALA A 283 -1.14 -12.56 -11.64
CA ALA A 283 -0.97 -13.73 -12.50
C ALA A 283 0.41 -14.35 -12.23
N SER A 284 0.39 -15.57 -11.67
CA SER A 284 1.56 -16.14 -10.97
C SER A 284 2.35 -17.15 -11.79
N ARG A 285 1.91 -17.47 -13.02
CA ARG A 285 2.59 -18.42 -13.91
C ARG A 285 3.03 -17.74 -15.19
N GLY A 286 4.33 -17.74 -15.49
CA GLY A 286 4.87 -17.32 -16.80
C GLY A 286 4.59 -15.87 -17.21
N PHE A 287 4.00 -15.09 -16.31
CA PHE A 287 3.54 -13.72 -16.54
C PHE A 287 4.68 -12.73 -16.33
N ASP A 288 5.73 -12.90 -17.13
CA ASP A 288 6.79 -11.92 -17.34
C ASP A 288 6.65 -11.36 -18.75
N ILE A 289 5.89 -10.27 -18.87
CA ILE A 289 5.47 -9.69 -20.15
C ILE A 289 5.80 -8.19 -20.07
N PRO A 290 7.04 -7.81 -20.46
CA PRO A 290 7.57 -6.47 -20.19
C PRO A 290 6.82 -5.32 -20.89
N ASP A 291 6.13 -5.60 -22.00
CA ASP A 291 5.38 -4.64 -22.80
C ASP A 291 3.99 -4.28 -22.22
N VAL A 292 3.53 -4.97 -21.16
CA VAL A 292 2.38 -4.50 -20.36
C VAL A 292 2.68 -3.10 -19.83
N SER A 293 1.89 -2.11 -20.23
CA SER A 293 2.10 -0.69 -19.91
C SER A 293 0.89 -0.03 -19.26
N CYS A 294 -0.11 -0.82 -18.89
CA CYS A 294 -1.25 -0.41 -18.08
C CYS A 294 -1.60 -1.50 -17.04
N VAL A 295 -1.87 -1.11 -15.79
CA VAL A 295 -2.32 -1.99 -14.71
C VAL A 295 -3.64 -1.45 -14.17
N ILE A 296 -4.68 -2.27 -14.23
CA ILE A 296 -6.02 -1.95 -13.74
C ILE A 296 -6.25 -2.71 -12.44
N MET A 297 -6.56 -2.00 -11.37
CA MET A 297 -6.87 -2.56 -10.07
C MET A 297 -8.36 -2.44 -9.79
N ALA A 298 -9.12 -3.50 -10.04
CA ALA A 298 -10.56 -3.57 -9.73
C ALA A 298 -10.87 -4.49 -8.54
N ARG A 299 -9.84 -4.97 -7.84
CA ARG A 299 -9.96 -5.70 -6.58
C ARG A 299 -9.60 -4.79 -5.38
N PRO A 300 -10.52 -4.54 -4.44
CA PRO A 300 -10.20 -3.83 -3.21
C PRO A 300 -9.40 -4.71 -2.27
N LEU A 301 -8.24 -4.19 -1.86
CA LEU A 301 -7.32 -4.80 -0.92
C LEU A 301 -7.32 -3.99 0.38
N ARG A 302 -7.36 -4.68 1.52
CA ARG A 302 -7.44 -4.04 2.83
C ARG A 302 -6.08 -3.97 3.53
N LYS A 303 -5.31 -5.07 3.51
CA LYS A 303 -4.02 -5.17 4.22
C LYS A 303 -2.89 -5.75 3.37
N SER A 304 -3.20 -6.31 2.20
CA SER A 304 -2.25 -6.98 1.33
C SER A 304 -1.40 -6.01 0.50
N LEU A 305 -0.51 -5.27 1.18
CA LEU A 305 0.50 -4.42 0.53
C LEU A 305 1.39 -5.23 -0.43
N ALA A 306 1.70 -6.48 -0.06
CA ALA A 306 2.49 -7.38 -0.90
C ALA A 306 1.82 -7.63 -2.26
N GLU A 307 0.52 -7.96 -2.27
CA GLU A 307 -0.22 -8.20 -3.51
C GLU A 307 -0.36 -6.92 -4.35
N HIS A 308 -0.57 -5.77 -3.69
CA HIS A 308 -0.57 -4.47 -4.35
C HIS A 308 0.75 -4.20 -5.09
N ILE A 309 1.90 -4.33 -4.40
CA ILE A 309 3.22 -4.09 -4.99
C ILE A 309 3.54 -5.11 -6.09
N GLN A 310 3.16 -6.38 -5.91
CA GLN A 310 3.40 -7.42 -6.91
C GLN A 310 2.62 -7.16 -8.20
N LEU A 311 1.35 -6.76 -8.09
CA LEU A 311 0.51 -6.40 -9.25
C LEU A 311 1.04 -5.12 -9.92
N PHE A 312 1.30 -4.08 -9.13
CA PHE A 312 1.86 -2.80 -9.61
C PHE A 312 3.16 -3.02 -10.38
N GLY A 313 4.06 -3.82 -9.81
CA GLY A 313 5.38 -4.11 -10.40
C GLY A 313 5.33 -4.84 -11.75
N ARG A 314 4.20 -5.47 -12.13
CA ARG A 314 4.05 -6.08 -13.46
C ARG A 314 4.08 -5.04 -14.57
N GLY A 315 3.55 -3.85 -14.31
CA GLY A 315 3.57 -2.74 -15.25
C GLY A 315 4.88 -1.97 -15.29
N LEU A 316 5.81 -2.18 -14.36
CA LEU A 316 7.03 -1.35 -14.24
C LEU A 316 8.22 -1.82 -15.07
N ARG A 317 8.17 -2.99 -15.68
CA ARG A 317 9.30 -3.47 -16.49
C ARG A 317 9.49 -2.59 -17.74
N ILE A 318 10.72 -2.30 -18.12
CA ILE A 318 10.98 -1.62 -19.39
C ILE A 318 10.74 -2.56 -20.58
N SER A 319 10.32 -2.00 -21.71
CA SER A 319 10.26 -2.73 -22.98
C SER A 319 10.72 -1.80 -24.11
N PRO A 320 12.04 -1.67 -24.32
CA PRO A 320 12.60 -0.79 -25.35
C PRO A 320 12.11 -1.18 -26.75
N GLU A 321 11.94 -2.49 -27.00
CA GLU A 321 11.50 -3.06 -28.28
C GLU A 321 10.10 -2.59 -28.70
N THR A 322 9.20 -2.35 -27.73
CA THR A 322 7.84 -1.85 -27.99
C THR A 322 7.73 -0.33 -27.84
N GLY A 323 8.84 0.35 -27.55
CA GLY A 323 8.85 1.80 -27.32
C GLY A 323 8.15 2.24 -26.03
N LYS A 324 7.94 1.34 -25.07
CA LYS A 324 7.26 1.63 -23.81
C LYS A 324 7.98 2.74 -23.02
N GLN A 325 7.28 3.84 -22.76
CA GLN A 325 7.83 5.02 -22.06
C GLN A 325 7.47 5.11 -20.58
N ASN A 326 6.25 4.72 -20.21
CA ASN A 326 5.77 4.75 -18.83
C ASN A 326 4.69 3.68 -18.61
N CYS A 327 4.28 3.48 -17.36
CA CYS A 327 3.15 2.64 -16.98
C CYS A 327 1.97 3.51 -16.51
N ILE A 328 0.76 3.16 -16.92
CA ILE A 328 -0.47 3.74 -16.39
C ILE A 328 -1.04 2.79 -15.34
N VAL A 329 -1.45 3.31 -14.20
CA VAL A 329 -2.11 2.54 -13.15
C VAL A 329 -3.51 3.13 -12.96
N LEU A 330 -4.54 2.33 -13.23
CA LEU A 330 -5.94 2.69 -13.04
C LEU A 330 -6.46 2.00 -11.79
N ASP A 331 -6.65 2.75 -10.70
CA ASP A 331 -7.07 2.21 -9.42
C ASP A 331 -8.55 2.50 -9.17
N HIS A 332 -9.39 1.47 -9.33
CA HIS A 332 -10.83 1.50 -9.08
C HIS A 332 -11.18 1.03 -7.66
N SER A 333 -10.19 0.85 -6.79
CA SER A 333 -10.43 0.23 -5.47
C SER A 333 -9.78 1.00 -4.31
N GLY A 334 -9.22 2.17 -4.61
CA GLY A 334 -8.55 3.04 -3.63
C GLY A 334 -7.30 2.40 -3.02
N ASN A 335 -6.74 1.37 -3.66
CA ASN A 335 -5.57 0.67 -3.15
C ASN A 335 -4.34 1.57 -3.11
N CYS A 336 -4.10 2.34 -4.17
CA CYS A 336 -2.98 3.26 -4.28
C CYS A 336 -3.06 4.38 -3.23
N ALA A 337 -4.27 4.88 -2.94
CA ALA A 337 -4.46 5.88 -1.89
C ALA A 337 -4.27 5.27 -0.49
N ARG A 338 -4.87 4.09 -0.25
CA ARG A 338 -4.81 3.37 1.03
C ARG A 338 -3.39 2.95 1.41
N PHE A 339 -2.61 2.50 0.44
CA PHE A 339 -1.23 2.04 0.66
C PHE A 339 -0.17 3.10 0.31
N PHE A 340 -0.56 4.35 0.08
CA PHE A 340 0.33 5.36 -0.50
C PHE A 340 1.62 5.53 0.29
N GLU A 341 1.52 5.79 1.61
CA GLU A 341 2.68 6.02 2.46
C GLU A 341 3.59 4.79 2.53
N GLU A 342 3.02 3.60 2.74
CA GLU A 342 3.77 2.36 2.88
C GLU A 342 4.48 1.97 1.58
N CYS A 343 3.78 2.13 0.45
CA CYS A 343 4.30 1.84 -0.88
C CYS A 343 5.42 2.82 -1.27
N GLU A 344 5.21 4.13 -1.11
CA GLU A 344 6.22 5.14 -1.43
C GLU A 344 7.44 5.03 -0.53
N SER A 345 7.25 4.79 0.78
CA SER A 345 8.35 4.53 1.71
C SER A 345 9.16 3.30 1.29
N PHE A 346 8.49 2.20 0.91
CA PHE A 346 9.18 1.01 0.43
C PHE A 346 9.89 1.24 -0.91
N PHE A 347 9.29 2.00 -1.82
CA PHE A 347 9.90 2.32 -3.12
C PHE A 347 11.15 3.20 -2.98
N ASP A 348 11.15 4.12 -2.03
CA ASP A 348 12.26 5.06 -1.81
C ASP A 348 13.39 4.42 -0.98
N PHE A 349 13.08 3.57 0.01
CA PHE A 349 14.06 3.07 0.98
C PHE A 349 14.27 1.54 1.00
N GLY A 350 13.43 0.78 0.30
CA GLY A 350 13.45 -0.69 0.35
C GLY A 350 12.92 -1.24 1.69
N ALA A 351 13.28 -2.48 1.99
CA ALA A 351 12.90 -3.12 3.25
C ALA A 351 13.71 -2.56 4.42
N GLY A 352 13.02 -2.17 5.50
CA GLY A 352 13.64 -1.89 6.79
C GLY A 352 13.97 -3.17 7.56
N GLU A 353 14.11 -3.06 8.88
CA GLU A 353 14.23 -4.23 9.74
C GLU A 353 13.03 -5.17 9.61
N LEU A 354 13.29 -6.48 9.64
CA LEU A 354 12.23 -7.47 9.59
C LEU A 354 11.43 -7.53 10.90
N ASP A 355 10.14 -7.82 10.77
CA ASP A 355 9.25 -8.04 11.91
C ASP A 355 9.64 -9.35 12.63
N ASP A 356 10.12 -9.25 13.87
CA ASP A 356 10.49 -10.37 14.73
C ASP A 356 9.33 -10.83 15.62
N GLY A 357 8.12 -10.29 15.43
CA GLY A 357 6.91 -10.61 16.18
C GLY A 357 6.96 -10.23 17.67
N LYS A 358 7.98 -9.50 18.13
CA LYS A 358 8.00 -8.92 19.48
C LYS A 358 7.13 -7.67 19.49
N LYS A 359 6.40 -7.43 20.60
CA LYS A 359 5.76 -6.13 20.85
C LYS A 359 6.88 -5.10 21.01
N ARG A 360 7.24 -4.41 19.93
CA ARG A 360 8.12 -3.25 20.01
C ARG A 360 7.35 -2.14 20.70
N GLU A 361 7.98 -1.45 21.65
CA GLU A 361 7.47 -0.15 22.08
C GLU A 361 7.28 0.68 20.82
N LYS A 362 6.08 1.22 20.60
CA LYS A 362 5.87 2.14 19.49
C LYS A 362 6.96 3.21 19.66
N PRO A 363 7.89 3.38 18.70
CA PRO A 363 8.81 4.50 18.80
C PRO A 363 7.94 5.74 19.00
N LYS A 364 8.30 6.60 19.97
CA LYS A 364 7.60 7.88 20.16
C LYS A 364 7.36 8.44 18.77
N LYS A 365 6.10 8.61 18.36
CA LYS A 365 5.74 9.19 17.05
C LYS A 365 6.53 10.50 16.99
N LYS A 366 7.70 10.51 16.33
CA LYS A 366 8.15 11.73 15.69
C LYS A 366 7.00 12.03 14.74
N GLU A 367 6.46 13.24 14.78
CA GLU A 367 5.49 13.73 13.82
C GLU A 367 6.15 13.71 12.42
N LYS A 368 6.34 12.53 11.84
CA LYS A 368 6.40 12.40 10.39
C LYS A 368 4.99 12.79 9.97
N LYS A 369 4.86 13.94 9.32
CA LYS A 369 3.65 14.26 8.56
C LYS A 369 3.37 13.05 7.68
N GLU A 370 2.26 12.36 7.96
CA GLU A 370 1.76 11.29 7.09
C GLU A 370 1.68 11.87 5.68
N LEU A 371 2.29 11.18 4.71
CA LEU A 371 2.32 11.61 3.33
C LEU A 371 0.93 11.36 2.73
N GLU A 372 0.01 12.30 2.92
CA GLU A 372 -1.30 12.22 2.27
C GLU A 372 -1.15 12.48 0.75
N PRO A 373 -1.61 11.56 -0.11
CA PRO A 373 -1.56 11.78 -1.55
C PRO A 373 -2.51 12.89 -1.97
N VAL A 374 -2.17 13.58 -3.06
CA VAL A 374 -3.07 14.54 -3.72
C VAL A 374 -3.72 13.84 -4.90
N LYS A 375 -5.06 13.88 -4.95
CA LYS A 375 -5.85 13.50 -6.12
C LYS A 375 -6.16 14.77 -6.91
N CYS A 376 -5.64 14.85 -8.13
CA CYS A 376 -5.88 15.98 -9.02
C CYS A 376 -7.39 16.12 -9.32
N PRO A 377 -8.00 17.29 -9.12
CA PRO A 377 -9.44 17.47 -9.39
C PRO A 377 -9.75 17.44 -10.90
N GLU A 378 -8.77 17.73 -11.75
CA GLU A 378 -8.95 17.81 -13.20
C GLU A 378 -8.73 16.46 -13.88
N CYS A 379 -7.55 15.86 -13.71
CA CYS A 379 -7.20 14.61 -14.39
C CYS A 379 -7.31 13.35 -13.52
N ARG A 380 -7.70 13.46 -12.24
CA ARG A 380 -7.78 12.35 -11.27
C ARG A 380 -6.46 11.64 -10.96
N ALA A 381 -5.33 12.19 -11.42
CA ALA A 381 -4.02 11.64 -11.10
C ALA A 381 -3.74 11.70 -9.60
N LEU A 382 -3.25 10.58 -9.04
CA LEU A 382 -2.83 10.46 -7.65
C LEU A 382 -1.30 10.62 -7.58
N HIS A 383 -0.81 11.60 -6.81
CA HIS A 383 0.62 11.89 -6.72
C HIS A 383 1.04 12.54 -5.38
N LYS A 384 2.35 12.62 -5.13
CA LYS A 384 2.92 13.35 -3.98
C LYS A 384 2.50 14.83 -4.01
N PRO A 385 2.27 15.50 -2.87
CA PRO A 385 1.98 16.93 -2.83
C PRO A 385 3.06 17.75 -3.54
N GLN A 386 2.67 18.58 -4.50
CA GLN A 386 3.55 19.45 -5.29
C GLN A 386 2.74 20.65 -5.83
N PRO A 387 3.37 21.73 -6.31
CA PRO A 387 2.66 22.95 -6.73
C PRO A 387 1.72 22.77 -7.92
N SER A 388 2.00 21.82 -8.81
CA SER A 388 1.19 21.56 -10.01
C SER A 388 1.09 20.06 -10.29
N CYS A 389 -0.01 19.61 -10.89
CA CYS A 389 -0.19 18.21 -11.24
C CYS A 389 0.89 17.77 -12.25
N PRO A 390 1.66 16.69 -11.97
CA PRO A 390 2.71 16.23 -12.87
C PRO A 390 2.15 15.55 -14.12
N CYS A 391 0.84 15.29 -14.15
CA CYS A 391 0.16 14.60 -15.24
C CYS A 391 -0.54 15.56 -16.23
N CYS A 392 -1.15 16.65 -15.75
CA CYS A 392 -1.91 17.58 -16.60
C CYS A 392 -1.52 19.06 -16.42
N GLY A 393 -0.63 19.39 -15.48
CA GLY A 393 -0.20 20.76 -15.23
C GLY A 393 -1.12 21.58 -14.31
N HIS A 394 -2.24 21.02 -13.84
CA HIS A 394 -3.19 21.71 -12.94
C HIS A 394 -2.47 22.35 -11.75
N GLU A 395 -2.52 23.67 -11.64
CA GLU A 395 -1.92 24.40 -10.52
C GLU A 395 -2.77 24.25 -9.27
N TYR A 396 -2.16 23.74 -8.20
CA TYR A 396 -2.84 23.69 -6.91
C TYR A 396 -2.77 25.07 -6.27
N PRO A 397 -3.87 25.53 -5.66
CA PRO A 397 -3.82 26.77 -4.89
C PRO A 397 -2.69 26.62 -3.87
N ALA A 398 -1.81 27.62 -3.82
CA ALA A 398 -0.77 27.67 -2.81
C ALA A 398 -1.44 27.34 -1.48
N ARG A 399 -0.93 26.33 -0.75
CA ARG A 399 -1.39 26.05 0.59
C ARG A 399 -1.12 27.34 1.37
N VAL A 400 -2.13 28.21 1.45
CA VAL A 400 -2.18 29.25 2.45
C VAL A 400 -2.03 28.43 3.71
N SER A 401 -0.90 28.58 4.39
CA SER A 401 -0.74 28.05 5.73
C SER A 401 -2.03 28.44 6.40
N VAL A 402 -2.87 27.47 6.73
CA VAL A 402 -4.07 27.72 7.48
C VAL A 402 -3.53 28.40 8.72
N GLN A 403 -3.60 29.74 8.75
CA GLN A 403 -3.61 30.44 10.01
C GLN A 403 -4.72 29.71 10.72
N HIS A 404 -4.39 29.05 11.83
CA HIS A 404 -5.36 28.60 12.79
C HIS A 404 -6.22 29.81 13.08
N VAL A 405 -7.30 29.98 12.32
CA VAL A 405 -8.36 30.91 12.66
C VAL A 405 -9.00 30.20 13.83
N PRO A 406 -8.89 30.72 15.06
CA PRO A 406 -9.39 30.02 16.22
C PRO A 406 -10.91 29.90 16.10
N GLY A 407 -11.39 28.76 15.65
CA GLY A 407 -12.78 28.33 15.66
C GLY A 407 -12.74 26.88 16.12
N THR A 408 -13.49 26.42 17.11
CA THR A 408 -14.73 26.92 17.70
C THR A 408 -14.59 26.87 19.23
N LEU A 409 -15.37 27.69 19.94
CA LEU A 409 -15.27 27.81 21.39
C LEU A 409 -15.43 26.47 22.14
N LYS A 410 -16.12 25.50 21.51
CA LYS A 410 -16.34 24.15 22.01
C LYS A 410 -15.06 23.31 22.10
N GLU A 411 -14.17 23.37 21.11
CA GLU A 411 -12.94 22.57 21.10
C GLU A 411 -11.92 23.09 22.13
N LEU A 412 -11.82 24.41 22.28
CA LEU A 412 -10.89 25.04 23.24
C LEU A 412 -11.21 24.72 24.70
N ILE A 413 -12.51 24.54 25.04
CA ILE A 413 -12.93 24.12 26.38
C ILE A 413 -12.60 22.63 26.61
N ALA A 414 -12.81 21.78 25.60
CA ALA A 414 -12.57 20.34 25.70
C ALA A 414 -11.07 19.99 25.74
N GLY A 415 -10.22 20.75 25.07
CA GLY A 415 -8.77 20.49 24.97
C GLY A 415 -7.91 21.07 26.11
N GLY A 416 -8.48 21.75 27.11
CA GLY A 416 -7.71 22.30 28.24
C GLY A 416 -6.85 23.54 27.90
N HIS A 417 -7.07 24.16 26.74
CA HIS A 417 -6.31 25.30 26.20
C HIS A 417 -6.69 26.65 26.85
N ARG A 418 -6.59 26.74 28.18
CA ARG A 418 -7.13 27.86 28.98
C ARG A 418 -6.46 29.21 28.71
N LYS A 419 -5.16 29.23 28.36
CA LYS A 419 -4.43 30.47 28.04
C LYS A 419 -4.88 31.07 26.70
N GLU A 420 -4.92 30.25 25.65
CA GLU A 420 -5.40 30.67 24.33
C GLU A 420 -6.89 31.05 24.34
N LEU A 421 -7.71 30.32 25.11
CA LEU A 421 -9.12 30.67 25.31
C LEU A 421 -9.27 32.02 26.02
N SER A 422 -8.50 32.29 27.08
CA SER A 422 -8.56 33.59 27.77
C SER A 422 -8.06 34.73 26.89
N ALA A 423 -7.00 34.52 26.11
CA ALA A 423 -6.46 35.54 25.23
C ALA A 423 -7.42 35.92 24.09
N SER A 424 -8.19 34.96 23.58
CA SER A 424 -9.11 35.17 22.45
C SER A 424 -10.52 35.59 22.89
N LEU A 425 -11.06 35.00 23.96
CA LEU A 425 -12.45 35.20 24.38
C LEU A 425 -12.62 36.41 25.33
N TRP A 426 -11.67 36.65 26.23
CA TRP A 426 -11.82 37.71 27.24
C TRP A 426 -11.96 39.12 26.63
N PRO A 427 -11.14 39.52 25.63
CA PRO A 427 -11.31 40.79 24.91
C PRO A 427 -12.69 40.96 24.26
N GLN A 428 -13.25 39.87 23.70
CA GLN A 428 -14.56 39.86 23.03
C GLN A 428 -15.71 39.99 24.04
N VAL A 429 -15.60 39.33 25.20
CA VAL A 429 -16.58 39.47 26.29
C VAL A 429 -16.55 40.89 26.85
N CYS A 430 -15.37 41.49 27.00
CA CYS A 430 -15.24 42.88 27.42
C CYS A 430 -15.90 43.83 26.41
N GLY A 431 -15.63 43.67 25.10
CA GLY A 431 -16.26 44.46 24.04
C GLY A 431 -17.78 44.32 24.03
N TYR A 432 -18.31 43.10 24.17
CA TYR A 432 -19.76 42.85 24.24
C TYR A 432 -20.45 43.63 25.36
N VAL A 433 -19.82 43.73 26.53
CA VAL A 433 -20.42 44.42 27.68
C VAL A 433 -20.26 45.93 27.57
N LEU A 434 -19.12 46.39 27.07
CA LEU A 434 -18.85 47.82 26.85
C LEU A 434 -19.76 48.44 25.78
N GLU A 435 -20.30 47.63 24.85
CA GLU A 435 -21.39 48.09 23.94
C GLU A 435 -22.66 48.54 24.70
N ARG A 436 -22.83 48.21 25.99
CA ARG A 436 -24.11 48.33 26.70
C ARG A 436 -24.03 48.92 28.09
N ARG A 437 -22.87 48.86 28.74
CA ARG A 437 -22.66 49.34 30.11
C ARG A 437 -21.25 49.86 30.25
N GLU A 438 -21.06 50.77 31.19
CA GLU A 438 -19.77 51.34 31.53
C GLU A 438 -19.43 51.16 33.01
N GLY A 439 -18.18 51.44 33.36
CA GLY A 439 -17.70 51.43 34.75
C GLY A 439 -17.72 50.05 35.42
N GLU A 440 -17.85 50.05 36.75
CA GLU A 440 -17.73 48.83 37.57
C GLU A 440 -18.83 47.79 37.27
N ALA A 441 -20.01 48.25 36.84
CA ALA A 441 -21.10 47.38 36.42
C ALA A 441 -20.74 46.56 35.17
N ALA A 442 -20.02 47.16 34.21
CA ALA A 442 -19.53 46.48 33.02
C ALA A 442 -18.49 45.40 33.40
N ARG A 443 -17.55 45.75 34.28
CA ARG A 443 -16.54 44.81 34.77
C ARG A 443 -17.17 43.58 35.43
N LYS A 444 -18.13 43.77 36.34
CA LYS A 444 -18.81 42.66 37.04
C LYS A 444 -19.57 41.76 36.08
N GLN A 445 -20.25 42.34 35.08
CA GLN A 445 -21.00 41.58 34.08
C GLN A 445 -20.07 40.79 33.14
N ALA A 446 -18.96 41.39 32.68
CA ALA A 446 -17.98 40.70 31.84
C ALA A 446 -17.38 39.48 32.54
N LEU A 447 -16.96 39.66 33.80
CA LEU A 447 -16.44 38.59 34.65
C LEU A 447 -17.45 37.43 34.80
N ALA A 448 -18.73 37.75 35.05
CA ALA A 448 -19.78 36.75 35.19
C ALA A 448 -20.05 35.98 33.88
N ILE A 449 -20.10 36.68 32.74
CA ILE A 449 -20.29 36.06 31.42
C ILE A 449 -19.15 35.09 31.13
N TYR A 450 -17.90 35.53 31.29
CA TYR A 450 -16.73 34.70 31.01
C TYR A 450 -16.68 33.44 31.90
N LYS A 451 -16.98 33.59 33.20
CA LYS A 451 -17.04 32.47 34.13
C LYS A 451 -18.14 31.46 33.78
N ASN A 452 -19.31 31.94 33.37
CA ASN A 452 -20.40 31.05 32.95
C ASN A 452 -20.07 30.30 31.65
N MET A 453 -19.33 30.92 30.73
CA MET A 453 -18.94 30.30 29.46
C MET A 453 -17.81 29.27 29.61
N THR A 454 -16.87 29.51 30.53
CA THR A 454 -15.62 28.74 30.61
C THR A 454 -15.45 27.95 31.91
N GLY A 455 -16.32 28.15 32.91
CA GLY A 455 -16.20 27.59 34.26
C GLY A 455 -15.11 28.24 35.13
N ALA A 456 -14.37 29.22 34.61
CA ALA A 456 -13.17 29.78 35.22
C ALA A 456 -13.13 31.32 35.13
N TRP A 457 -12.38 31.96 36.03
CA TRP A 457 -12.08 33.38 35.91
C TRP A 457 -11.04 33.64 34.80
N PRO A 458 -11.12 34.80 34.11
CA PRO A 458 -10.15 35.18 33.09
C PRO A 458 -8.78 35.44 33.71
N MET A 459 -7.71 35.31 32.92
CA MET A 459 -6.34 35.58 33.37
C MET A 459 -5.91 37.04 33.15
N GLY A 460 -6.71 37.86 32.46
CA GLY A 460 -6.44 39.27 32.22
C GLY A 460 -7.42 40.19 32.95
N ASP A 461 -7.01 41.43 33.18
CA ASP A 461 -7.86 42.47 33.77
C ASP A 461 -8.93 42.96 32.78
N PHE A 462 -9.98 43.58 33.32
CA PHE A 462 -10.98 44.28 32.52
C PHE A 462 -10.42 45.62 32.08
N ASP A 463 -9.98 45.70 30.83
CA ASP A 463 -9.31 46.85 30.24
C ASP A 463 -10.07 47.29 28.96
N PRO A 464 -10.79 48.42 28.99
CA PRO A 464 -11.54 48.92 27.83
C PRO A 464 -10.67 49.15 26.58
N ALA A 465 -9.37 49.45 26.74
CA ALA A 465 -8.47 49.70 25.62
C ALA A 465 -8.10 48.40 24.87
N LYS A 466 -8.30 47.23 25.49
CA LYS A 466 -8.03 45.92 24.91
C LYS A 466 -9.29 45.19 24.48
N ALA A 467 -10.46 45.80 24.63
CA ALA A 467 -11.72 45.22 24.24
C ALA A 467 -11.87 45.20 22.72
N ILE A 468 -12.38 44.10 22.17
CA ILE A 468 -12.62 43.96 20.73
C ILE A 468 -14.08 43.57 20.47
N PRO A 469 -14.66 43.93 19.31
CA PRO A 469 -16.01 43.53 18.96
C PRO A 469 -16.18 42.00 18.97
N PRO A 470 -17.24 41.46 19.61
CA PRO A 470 -17.45 40.02 19.68
C PRO A 470 -17.93 39.45 18.34
N CYS A 471 -17.40 38.28 17.95
CA CYS A 471 -17.85 37.56 16.77
C CYS A 471 -19.28 36.99 16.94
N SER A 472 -19.89 36.56 15.84
CA SER A 472 -21.27 36.03 15.79
C SER A 472 -21.48 34.82 16.71
N GLU A 473 -20.48 33.94 16.85
CA GLU A 473 -20.55 32.76 17.70
C GLU A 473 -20.54 33.14 19.20
N VAL A 474 -19.64 34.03 19.62
CA VAL A 474 -19.57 34.56 20.98
C VAL A 474 -20.88 35.28 21.34
N ARG A 475 -21.40 36.13 20.44
CA ARG A 475 -22.70 36.82 20.64
C ARG A 475 -23.84 35.82 20.84
N SER A 476 -23.91 34.79 20.02
CA SER A 476 -24.95 33.76 20.09
C SER A 476 -24.88 32.96 21.39
N ARG A 477 -23.66 32.63 21.84
CA ARG A 477 -23.46 31.89 23.10
C ARG A 477 -23.84 32.73 24.33
N ILE A 478 -23.44 33.99 24.38
CA ILE A 478 -23.82 34.89 25.48
C ILE A 478 -25.35 35.03 25.53
N ARG A 479 -26.01 35.18 24.38
CA ARG A 479 -27.48 35.25 24.29
C ARG A 479 -28.14 33.96 24.80
N SER A 480 -27.62 32.79 24.42
CA SER A 480 -28.12 31.49 24.90
C SER A 480 -28.01 31.35 26.42
N GLU A 481 -26.90 31.77 27.02
CA GLU A 481 -26.72 31.69 28.48
C GLU A 481 -27.63 32.70 29.22
N GLN A 482 -27.85 33.89 28.65
CA GLN A 482 -28.79 34.88 29.20
C GLN A 482 -30.24 34.38 29.18
N ILE A 483 -30.68 33.73 28.09
CA ILE A 483 -31.99 33.09 27.99
C ILE A 483 -32.12 31.99 29.05
N ARG A 484 -31.10 31.15 29.19
CA ARG A 484 -31.05 30.08 30.20
C ARG A 484 -31.12 30.62 31.63
N PHE A 485 -30.49 31.76 31.91
CA PHE A 485 -30.55 32.44 33.20
C PHE A 485 -31.93 33.06 33.47
N ALA A 486 -32.56 33.67 32.46
CA ALA A 486 -33.92 34.23 32.56
C ALA A 486 -34.95 33.14 32.87
N ASN A 487 -34.83 31.96 32.24
CA ASN A 487 -35.72 30.82 32.46
C ASN A 487 -35.49 30.09 33.81
N ARG A 488 -34.47 30.47 34.59
CA ARG A 488 -34.17 29.90 35.92
C ARG A 488 -34.69 30.76 37.09
N ARG A 489 -35.22 31.96 36.85
CA ARG A 489 -35.83 32.78 37.91
C ARG A 489 -37.28 32.34 38.13
N PRO A 490 -37.72 31.98 39.35
CA PRO A 490 -39.13 31.77 39.65
C PRO A 490 -39.88 33.10 39.47
N SER A 491 -41.02 33.06 38.78
CA SER A 491 -41.94 34.20 38.66
C SER A 491 -42.43 34.61 40.04
N ALA A 492 -41.94 35.75 40.55
CA ALA A 492 -42.53 36.43 41.69
C ALA A 492 -43.77 37.19 41.22
N GLY A 493 -44.95 36.84 41.73
CA GLY A 493 -46.17 37.65 41.66
C GLY A 493 -47.39 36.91 41.13
N GLY A 494 -48.32 36.59 42.02
CA GLY A 494 -49.66 36.09 41.66
C GLY A 494 -50.36 35.31 42.79
N ALA A 495 -50.60 35.95 43.92
CA ALA A 495 -51.50 35.44 44.96
C ALA A 495 -52.94 35.93 44.68
N GLN A 496 -53.89 35.00 44.53
CA GLN A 496 -55.36 35.13 44.74
C GLN A 496 -55.92 33.69 44.64
N MET A 497 -56.28 33.01 45.74
CA MET A 497 -57.55 33.05 46.51
C MET A 497 -58.84 32.73 45.73
N GLY A 498 -59.57 31.72 46.24
CA GLY A 498 -60.99 31.40 45.98
C GLY A 498 -61.18 29.99 45.42
N ALA A 499 -61.33 28.91 46.20
CA ALA A 499 -62.43 28.52 47.10
C ALA A 499 -63.74 28.11 46.40
N SER A 500 -64.21 26.88 46.73
CA SER A 500 -65.54 26.26 46.51
C SER A 500 -65.96 25.98 45.05
N ALA A 501 -66.53 24.81 44.69
CA ALA A 501 -67.22 23.77 45.45
C ALA A 501 -66.94 22.36 44.88
#